data_AF-A0A9X2RCA0-F1
#
_entry.id   AF-A0A9X2RCA0-F1
#
_cell.length_a   1.000
_cell.length_b   1.000
_cell.length_c   1.000
_cell.angle_alpha   90.00
_cell.angle_beta   90.00
_cell.angle_gamma   90.00
#
_symmetry.space_group_name_H-M   'P 1'
#
loop_
_entity.id
_entity.type
_entity.pdbx_description
1 polymer ?
#
loop_
_entity_poly.entity_id
_entity_poly.type
_entity_poly.pdbx_seq_one_letter_code
_entity_poly.pdbx_strand_id
1 'polypeptide(L)'
;MTTDYSASDSDLRDILNFEGIDYMKISFYDERLKNKGYHISVKEIWDGKIINDTTVFNSRDISIEKYETINDTVLNFRIVSKHTPDNKLKMSFLFPRFGVTREYDAIDSDEYSLRNLAAESDLEISLDKKFYLLAYILPYENEDGSKSWCRVGSSDKIVEN
;
A
#
# COMPACT_ATOMS: atom_id res chain seq x y z
N MET A 1 -4.31 -11.41 8.56
CA MET A 1 -4.64 -10.17 7.81
C MET A 1 -5.72 -10.52 6.81
N THR A 2 -6.66 -9.61 6.55
CA THR A 2 -7.58 -9.74 5.43
C THR A 2 -7.44 -8.53 4.50
N THR A 3 -7.80 -8.72 3.24
CA THR A 3 -7.75 -7.67 2.23
C THR A 3 -8.93 -7.80 1.29
N ASP A 4 -9.65 -6.69 1.12
CA ASP A 4 -10.69 -6.56 0.11
C ASP A 4 -10.24 -5.58 -0.96
N TYR A 5 -10.25 -6.07 -2.20
CA TYR A 5 -9.98 -5.26 -3.38
C TYR A 5 -11.29 -4.60 -3.83
N SER A 6 -11.26 -3.29 -4.06
CA SER A 6 -12.40 -2.47 -4.48
C SER A 6 -13.46 -2.17 -3.39
N ALA A 7 -14.36 -1.24 -3.73
CA ALA A 7 -15.62 -1.02 -3.03
C ALA A 7 -16.54 -2.25 -3.13
N SER A 8 -17.31 -2.45 -2.06
CA SER A 8 -18.34 -3.49 -1.95
C SER A 8 -19.62 -3.13 -2.72
N ASP A 9 -19.84 -1.85 -2.99
CA ASP A 9 -20.93 -1.32 -3.82
C ASP A 9 -20.54 -1.38 -5.30
N SER A 10 -21.43 -1.88 -6.16
CA SER A 10 -21.13 -2.07 -7.59
C SER A 10 -20.96 -0.76 -8.34
N ASP A 11 -21.81 0.22 -8.04
CA ASP A 11 -21.82 1.50 -8.76
C ASP A 11 -20.57 2.29 -8.39
N LEU A 12 -20.19 2.26 -7.10
CA LEU A 12 -18.92 2.84 -6.66
C LEU A 12 -17.72 2.13 -7.30
N ARG A 13 -17.75 0.79 -7.42
CA ARG A 13 -16.69 0.05 -8.10
C ARG A 13 -16.56 0.45 -9.57
N ASP A 14 -17.67 0.61 -10.27
CA ASP A 14 -17.65 1.02 -11.69
C ASP A 14 -17.06 2.42 -11.86
N ILE A 15 -17.38 3.35 -10.95
CA ILE A 15 -16.78 4.69 -10.92
C ILE A 15 -15.27 4.60 -10.63
N LEU A 16 -14.85 3.83 -9.63
CA LEU A 16 -13.44 3.67 -9.29
C LEU A 16 -12.65 3.12 -10.48
N ASN A 17 -13.16 2.08 -11.14
CA ASN A 17 -12.54 1.50 -12.32
C ASN A 17 -12.48 2.48 -13.49
N PHE A 18 -13.57 3.20 -13.75
CA PHE A 18 -13.62 4.21 -14.81
C PHE A 18 -12.59 5.32 -14.61
N GLU A 19 -12.39 5.74 -13.35
CA GLU A 19 -11.44 6.79 -12.97
C GLU A 19 -10.00 6.30 -12.76
N GLY A 20 -9.72 5.01 -12.98
CA GLY A 20 -8.40 4.41 -12.76
C GLY A 20 -7.95 4.47 -11.29
N ILE A 21 -8.89 4.35 -10.36
CA ILE A 21 -8.64 4.44 -8.92
C ILE A 21 -8.59 3.04 -8.32
N ASP A 22 -7.41 2.67 -7.84
CA ASP A 22 -7.24 1.50 -7.00
C ASP A 22 -7.70 1.79 -5.58
N TYR A 23 -8.47 0.87 -5.03
CA TYR A 23 -8.99 0.95 -3.67
C TYR A 23 -8.78 -0.39 -2.95
N MET A 24 -8.20 -0.34 -1.76
CA MET A 24 -7.93 -1.53 -0.96
C MET A 24 -8.31 -1.31 0.50
N LYS A 25 -9.07 -2.24 1.09
CA LYS A 25 -9.30 -2.29 2.54
C LYS A 25 -8.39 -3.35 3.14
N ILE A 26 -7.71 -3.00 4.24
CA ILE A 26 -6.79 -3.90 4.92
C ILE A 26 -7.14 -3.93 6.40
N SER A 27 -7.22 -5.15 6.94
CA SER A 27 -7.48 -5.39 8.35
C SER A 27 -6.46 -6.37 8.93
N PHE A 28 -5.80 -5.94 10.00
CA PHE A 28 -4.93 -6.78 10.83
C PHE A 28 -5.69 -7.17 12.09
N TYR A 29 -5.61 -8.45 12.46
CA TYR A 29 -6.28 -9.01 13.64
C TYR A 29 -5.25 -9.77 14.45
N ASP A 30 -5.01 -9.35 15.69
CA ASP A 30 -4.19 -10.06 16.66
C ASP A 30 -4.44 -9.46 18.05
N GLU A 31 -4.60 -10.29 19.07
CA GLU A 31 -4.80 -9.82 20.45
C GLU A 31 -3.64 -8.93 20.95
N ARG A 32 -2.43 -9.17 20.42
CA ARG A 32 -1.21 -8.45 20.77
C ARG A 32 -1.10 -7.08 20.10
N LEU A 33 -2.03 -6.69 19.21
CA LEU A 33 -2.08 -5.34 18.61
C LEU A 33 -2.42 -4.27 19.64
N LYS A 34 -3.17 -4.62 20.69
CA LYS A 34 -3.60 -3.66 21.70
C LYS A 34 -2.38 -3.00 22.36
N ASN A 35 -2.43 -1.67 22.45
CA ASN A 35 -1.37 -0.81 22.96
C ASN A 35 -0.08 -0.81 22.11
N LYS A 36 -0.10 -1.32 20.88
CA LYS A 36 1.03 -1.21 19.94
C LYS A 36 0.92 0.04 19.08
N GLY A 37 2.07 0.64 18.79
CA GLY A 37 2.19 1.65 17.74
C GLY A 37 2.45 0.99 16.39
N TYR A 38 2.24 1.73 15.31
CA TYR A 38 2.52 1.28 13.96
C TYR A 38 3.17 2.40 13.14
N HIS A 39 3.98 1.99 12.17
CA HIS A 39 4.76 2.88 11.32
C HIS A 39 4.61 2.43 9.87
N ILE A 40 4.18 3.36 9.03
CA ILE A 40 4.06 3.19 7.59
C ILE A 40 5.08 4.11 6.93
N SER A 41 5.89 3.51 6.08
CA SER A 41 6.88 4.17 5.22
C SER A 41 6.64 3.76 3.78
N VAL A 42 7.12 4.59 2.86
CA VAL A 42 7.12 4.33 1.42
C VAL A 42 8.56 4.46 0.93
N LYS A 43 9.00 3.44 0.20
CA LYS A 43 10.24 3.47 -0.55
C LYS A 43 9.94 3.71 -2.02
N GLU A 44 10.64 4.67 -2.62
CA GLU A 44 10.59 4.90 -4.06
C GLU A 44 11.76 4.19 -4.70
N ILE A 45 11.46 3.30 -5.65
CA ILE A 45 12.46 2.46 -6.31
C ILE A 45 12.44 2.79 -7.80
N TRP A 46 13.58 3.25 -8.31
CA TRP A 46 13.79 3.57 -9.72
C TRP A 46 15.01 2.81 -10.22
N ASP A 47 14.87 2.15 -11.37
CA ASP A 47 15.93 1.30 -11.96
C ASP A 47 16.55 0.31 -10.96
N GLY A 48 15.71 -0.25 -10.09
CA GLY A 48 16.11 -1.19 -9.04
C GLY A 48 16.86 -0.57 -7.86
N LYS A 49 16.92 0.76 -7.74
CA LYS A 49 17.57 1.47 -6.63
C LYS A 49 16.56 2.25 -5.80
N ILE A 50 16.69 2.18 -4.48
CA ILE A 50 15.92 3.01 -3.56
C ILE A 50 16.45 4.44 -3.66
N ILE A 51 15.64 5.36 -4.20
CA ILE A 51 16.00 6.78 -4.29
C ILE A 51 15.43 7.61 -3.14
N ASN A 52 14.39 7.10 -2.47
CA ASN A 52 13.76 7.75 -1.34
C ASN A 52 13.17 6.71 -0.35
N ASP A 53 13.18 7.04 0.94
CA ASP A 53 12.55 6.28 2.01
C ASP A 53 11.88 7.27 2.96
N THR A 54 10.57 7.44 2.78
CA THR A 54 9.79 8.46 3.48
C THR A 54 8.84 7.84 4.48
N THR A 55 8.86 8.35 5.70
CA THR A 55 7.79 8.04 6.66
C THR A 55 6.50 8.73 6.23
N VAL A 56 5.49 7.93 5.90
CA VAL A 56 4.14 8.44 5.63
C VAL A 56 3.47 8.79 6.94
N PHE A 57 3.55 7.88 7.91
CA PHE A 57 2.87 8.00 9.18
C PHE A 57 3.51 7.11 10.24
N ASN A 58 3.70 7.66 11.44
CA ASN A 58 4.09 6.91 12.62
C ASN A 58 3.12 7.29 13.74
N SER A 59 2.43 6.29 14.30
CA SER A 59 1.39 6.55 15.30
C SER A 59 1.93 7.23 16.54
N ARG A 60 3.17 6.92 16.93
CA ARG A 60 3.86 7.52 18.07
C ARG A 60 4.10 9.03 17.93
N ASP A 61 4.02 9.57 16.73
CA ASP A 61 4.23 11.00 16.47
C ASP A 61 2.92 11.81 16.59
N ILE A 62 1.77 11.14 16.83
CA ILE A 62 0.51 11.84 17.07
C ILE A 62 0.55 12.48 18.46
N SER A 63 0.40 13.81 18.53
CA SER A 63 0.41 14.58 19.79
C SER A 63 -0.77 14.33 20.74
N ILE A 64 -1.58 13.29 20.50
CA ILE A 64 -2.75 12.92 21.27
C ILE A 64 -2.55 11.48 21.74
N GLU A 65 -2.21 11.32 23.01
CA GLU A 65 -1.81 10.05 23.65
C GLU A 65 -2.73 8.86 23.31
N LYS A 66 -4.06 9.06 23.36
CA LYS A 66 -5.06 8.02 23.02
C LYS A 66 -5.00 7.50 21.58
N TYR A 67 -4.26 8.15 20.69
CA TYR A 67 -4.11 7.76 19.28
C TYR A 67 -2.69 7.30 18.93
N GLU A 68 -1.76 7.35 19.89
CA GLU A 68 -0.40 6.88 19.68
C GLU A 68 -0.32 5.36 19.50
N THR A 69 -1.33 4.65 20.02
CA THR A 69 -1.42 3.20 19.96
C THR A 69 -2.79 2.71 19.52
N ILE A 70 -2.83 1.44 19.08
CA ILE A 70 -4.04 0.74 18.70
C ILE A 70 -4.79 0.35 19.97
N ASN A 71 -6.02 0.84 20.15
CA ASN A 71 -6.82 0.57 21.35
C ASN A 71 -7.62 -0.74 21.29
N ASP A 72 -7.49 -1.49 20.20
CA ASP A 72 -8.30 -2.66 19.87
C ASP A 72 -7.39 -3.83 19.41
N THR A 73 -7.97 -5.00 19.20
CA THR A 73 -7.32 -6.17 18.58
C THR A 73 -7.37 -6.14 17.06
N VAL A 74 -7.93 -5.07 16.50
CA VAL A 74 -8.08 -4.86 15.05
C VAL A 74 -7.50 -3.52 14.64
N LEU A 75 -6.60 -3.54 13.65
CA LEU A 75 -6.15 -2.34 12.95
C LEU A 75 -6.72 -2.34 11.53
N ASN A 76 -7.54 -1.32 11.24
CA ASN A 76 -8.12 -1.12 9.92
C ASN A 76 -7.51 0.10 9.26
N PHE A 77 -7.16 -0.01 7.99
CA PHE A 77 -6.92 1.14 7.13
C PHE A 77 -7.28 0.83 5.68
N ARG A 78 -7.43 1.89 4.90
CA ARG A 78 -7.78 1.81 3.48
C ARG A 78 -6.72 2.56 2.69
N ILE A 79 -6.36 2.03 1.55
CA ILE A 79 -5.50 2.70 0.59
C ILE A 79 -6.33 3.07 -0.63
N VAL A 80 -6.16 4.30 -1.08
CA VAL A 80 -6.72 4.78 -2.36
C VAL A 80 -5.57 5.30 -3.17
N SER A 81 -5.39 4.82 -4.39
CA SER A 81 -4.31 5.26 -5.27
C SER A 81 -4.79 5.51 -6.68
N LYS A 82 -4.17 6.46 -7.36
CA LYS A 82 -4.37 6.72 -8.78
C LYS A 82 -3.14 7.34 -9.41
N HIS A 83 -2.96 7.10 -10.70
CA HIS A 83 -2.13 7.95 -11.56
C HIS A 83 -2.90 9.25 -11.84
N THR A 84 -2.20 10.38 -11.82
CA THR A 84 -2.78 11.71 -12.03
C THR A 84 -2.37 12.30 -13.38
N PRO A 85 -3.14 13.25 -13.95
CA PRO A 85 -2.80 13.87 -15.24
C PRO A 85 -1.48 14.65 -15.28
N ASP A 86 -0.89 14.97 -14.13
CA ASP A 86 0.42 15.61 -13.98
C ASP A 86 1.57 14.60 -13.77
N ASN A 87 1.34 13.33 -14.13
CA ASN A 87 2.28 12.22 -14.02
C ASN A 87 2.79 12.00 -12.59
N LYS A 88 1.85 11.93 -11.63
CA LYS A 88 2.12 11.57 -10.24
C LYS A 88 1.35 10.32 -9.84
N LEU A 89 1.92 9.58 -8.90
CA LEU A 89 1.20 8.55 -8.16
C LEU A 89 0.66 9.18 -6.88
N LYS A 90 -0.65 9.39 -6.84
CA LYS A 90 -1.33 9.90 -5.65
C LYS A 90 -1.77 8.73 -4.79
N MET A 91 -1.36 8.71 -3.53
CA MET A 91 -1.73 7.65 -2.58
C MET A 91 -2.28 8.25 -1.29
N SER A 92 -3.47 7.82 -0.89
CA SER A 92 -4.12 8.17 0.36
C SER A 92 -4.19 6.98 1.29
N PHE A 93 -3.56 7.13 2.46
CA PHE A 93 -3.57 6.18 3.58
C PHE A 93 -4.64 6.62 4.56
N LEU A 94 -5.80 5.95 4.54
CA LEU A 94 -7.00 6.36 5.25
C LEU A 94 -7.25 5.45 6.47
N PHE A 95 -7.07 6.01 7.65
CA PHE A 95 -7.38 5.39 8.93
C PHE A 95 -8.81 5.78 9.36
N PRO A 96 -9.38 5.16 10.41
CA PRO A 96 -10.76 5.45 10.81
C PRO A 96 -11.03 6.92 11.18
N ARG A 97 -10.01 7.68 11.61
CA ARG A 97 -10.18 9.05 12.12
C ARG A 97 -9.37 10.12 11.38
N PHE A 98 -8.41 9.72 10.56
CA PHE A 98 -7.52 10.63 9.85
C PHE A 98 -7.04 9.95 8.57
N GLY A 99 -6.47 10.74 7.67
CA GLY A 99 -5.84 10.23 6.47
C GLY A 99 -4.60 11.04 6.12
N VAL A 100 -3.65 10.39 5.49
CA VAL A 100 -2.44 11.04 4.96
C VAL A 100 -2.40 10.79 3.46
N THR A 101 -2.26 11.87 2.69
CA THR A 101 -2.09 11.78 1.23
C THR A 101 -0.67 12.18 0.87
N ARG A 102 -0.07 11.42 -0.05
CA ARG A 102 1.24 11.67 -0.64
C ARG A 102 1.14 11.56 -2.14
N GLU A 103 2.00 12.29 -2.83
CA GLU A 103 2.17 12.25 -4.28
C GLU A 103 3.64 11.93 -4.55
N TYR A 104 3.87 11.01 -5.48
CA TYR A 104 5.19 10.52 -5.87
C TYR A 104 5.37 10.71 -7.38
N ASP A 105 6.63 10.80 -7.83
CA ASP A 105 6.92 10.88 -9.26
C ASP A 105 6.48 9.60 -9.97
N ALA A 106 5.93 9.75 -11.19
CA ALA A 106 5.53 8.66 -12.06
C ALA A 106 6.09 8.86 -13.47
N ILE A 107 6.31 7.77 -14.21
CA ILE A 107 6.33 7.84 -15.66
C ILE A 107 4.90 7.87 -16.20
N ASP A 108 4.74 8.47 -17.39
CA ASP A 108 3.46 8.55 -18.11
C ASP A 108 2.99 7.16 -18.55
N SER A 109 2.12 6.55 -17.75
CA SER A 109 1.53 5.23 -18.00
C SER A 109 0.25 5.04 -17.19
N ASP A 110 -0.76 4.45 -17.81
CA ASP A 110 -2.03 4.10 -17.15
C ASP A 110 -2.03 2.68 -16.56
N GLU A 111 -0.88 1.99 -16.56
CA GLU A 111 -0.79 0.57 -16.18
C GLU A 111 -0.34 0.33 -14.74
N TYR A 112 -0.25 1.38 -13.93
CA TYR A 112 0.03 1.23 -12.51
C TYR A 112 -1.07 0.44 -11.82
N SER A 113 -0.67 -0.49 -10.96
CA SER A 113 -1.61 -1.32 -10.21
C SER A 113 -1.15 -1.47 -8.76
N LEU A 114 -2.08 -1.27 -7.82
CA LEU A 114 -1.85 -1.46 -6.39
C LEU A 114 -1.92 -2.94 -6.05
N ARG A 115 -0.79 -3.49 -5.63
CA ARG A 115 -0.57 -4.90 -5.31
C ARG A 115 -0.43 -5.10 -3.82
N ASN A 116 -0.97 -6.21 -3.33
CA ASN A 116 -0.76 -6.66 -1.95
C ASN A 116 0.34 -7.72 -1.93
N LEU A 117 1.57 -7.27 -1.73
CA LEU A 117 2.73 -8.16 -1.73
C LEU A 117 2.63 -9.23 -0.65
N ALA A 118 2.20 -8.84 0.55
CA ALA A 118 2.13 -9.77 1.67
C ALA A 118 1.14 -10.92 1.43
N ALA A 119 0.03 -10.66 0.73
CA ALA A 119 -0.92 -11.71 0.33
C ALA A 119 -0.46 -12.50 -0.91
N GLU A 120 0.23 -11.85 -1.86
CA GLU A 120 0.71 -12.50 -3.09
C GLU A 120 1.92 -13.41 -2.86
N SER A 121 2.71 -13.18 -1.81
CA SER A 121 3.93 -13.93 -1.50
C SER A 121 3.82 -14.85 -0.27
N ASP A 122 2.61 -15.06 0.28
CA ASP A 122 2.37 -15.80 1.53
C ASP A 122 3.32 -15.38 2.67
N LEU A 123 3.56 -14.08 2.81
CA LEU A 123 4.57 -13.55 3.70
C LEU A 123 4.22 -13.81 5.18
N GLU A 124 5.17 -14.31 5.96
CA GLU A 124 5.00 -14.43 7.41
C GLU A 124 5.08 -13.04 8.06
N ILE A 125 3.93 -12.49 8.42
CA ILE A 125 3.81 -11.19 9.09
C ILE A 125 4.00 -11.37 10.60
N SER A 126 4.93 -10.61 11.19
CA SER A 126 5.18 -10.60 12.62
C SER A 126 5.19 -9.17 13.16
N LEU A 127 4.68 -8.95 14.38
CA LEU A 127 4.47 -7.63 14.97
C LEU A 127 5.75 -6.81 15.17
N ASP A 128 6.89 -7.48 15.34
CA ASP A 128 8.17 -6.83 15.65
C ASP A 128 9.15 -6.88 14.46
N LYS A 129 8.67 -7.24 13.26
CA LYS A 129 9.46 -7.27 12.03
C LYS A 129 8.89 -6.30 11.00
N LYS A 130 9.76 -5.56 10.33
CA LYS A 130 9.39 -4.80 9.14
C LYS A 130 9.07 -5.76 8.00
N PHE A 131 8.11 -5.40 7.17
CA PHE A 131 7.74 -6.17 5.99
C PHE A 131 7.17 -5.24 4.92
N TYR A 132 7.24 -5.69 3.67
CA TYR A 132 6.65 -4.99 2.53
C TYR A 132 5.20 -5.43 2.37
N LEU A 133 4.27 -4.51 2.64
CA LEU A 133 2.85 -4.81 2.56
C LEU A 133 2.32 -4.65 1.13
N LEU A 134 2.55 -3.49 0.52
CA LEU A 134 1.98 -3.11 -0.76
C LEU A 134 3.05 -2.64 -1.74
N ALA A 135 2.73 -2.70 -3.02
CA ALA A 135 3.46 -2.04 -4.09
C ALA A 135 2.49 -1.37 -5.05
N TYR A 136 2.79 -0.15 -5.50
CA TYR A 136 2.07 0.49 -6.59
C TYR A 136 3.01 0.58 -7.78
N ILE A 137 2.84 -0.33 -8.74
CA ILE A 137 3.89 -0.69 -9.71
C ILE A 137 3.33 -0.88 -11.11
N LEU A 138 4.22 -0.72 -12.09
CA LEU A 138 4.00 -1.11 -13.47
C LEU A 138 4.22 -2.61 -13.69
N PRO A 139 3.60 -3.19 -14.72
CA PRO A 139 3.87 -4.58 -15.09
C PRO A 139 5.29 -4.77 -15.60
N TYR A 140 5.82 -5.98 -15.41
CA TYR A 140 6.89 -6.49 -16.24
C TYR A 140 6.34 -7.03 -17.55
N GLU A 141 6.80 -6.53 -18.69
CA GLU A 141 6.47 -7.06 -20.01
C GLU A 141 7.43 -8.20 -20.37
N ASN A 142 6.88 -9.39 -20.62
CA ASN A 142 7.64 -10.57 -21.02
C ASN A 142 7.96 -10.51 -22.52
N GLU A 143 8.90 -11.32 -22.99
CA GLU A 143 9.31 -11.37 -24.42
C GLU A 143 8.15 -11.67 -25.38
N ASP A 144 7.09 -12.33 -24.89
CA ASP A 144 5.87 -12.65 -25.65
C ASP A 144 4.81 -11.53 -25.61
N GLY A 145 5.11 -10.39 -24.99
CA GLY A 145 4.21 -9.25 -24.81
C GLY A 145 3.22 -9.40 -23.63
N SER A 146 3.26 -10.51 -22.89
CA SER A 146 2.42 -10.68 -21.70
C SER A 146 2.90 -9.82 -20.53
N LYS A 147 1.97 -9.28 -19.74
CA LYS A 147 2.26 -8.38 -18.62
C LYS A 147 2.11 -9.08 -17.27
N SER A 148 3.11 -8.92 -16.42
CA SER A 148 3.24 -9.63 -15.14
C SER A 148 3.56 -8.68 -14.00
N TRP A 149 2.61 -8.45 -13.08
CA TRP A 149 2.83 -7.66 -11.87
C TRP A 149 3.43 -8.51 -10.73
N CYS A 150 3.06 -9.80 -10.66
CA CYS A 150 3.53 -10.69 -9.59
C CYS A 150 5.05 -10.87 -9.59
N ARG A 151 5.71 -10.88 -10.76
CA ARG A 151 7.18 -11.04 -10.86
C ARG A 151 7.95 -9.88 -10.22
N VAL A 152 7.37 -8.68 -10.23
CA VAL A 152 7.93 -7.49 -9.61
C VAL A 152 7.73 -7.52 -8.09
N GLY A 153 6.59 -8.04 -7.63
CA GLY A 153 6.21 -8.05 -6.22
C GLY A 153 6.76 -9.19 -5.37
N SER A 154 6.93 -10.39 -5.93
CA SER A 154 7.30 -11.61 -5.18
C SER A 154 8.76 -12.04 -5.30
N SER A 155 9.58 -11.27 -6.02
CA SER A 155 11.02 -11.53 -6.04
C SER A 155 11.64 -10.92 -4.79
N ASP A 156 11.90 -11.76 -3.78
CA ASP A 156 12.69 -11.42 -2.58
C ASP A 156 14.04 -10.75 -2.92
N LYS A 157 14.49 -10.87 -4.18
CA LYS A 157 15.70 -10.27 -4.74
C LYS A 157 15.53 -8.84 -5.30
N ILE A 158 14.31 -8.33 -5.49
CA ILE A 158 14.09 -6.98 -6.05
C ILE A 158 13.90 -5.95 -4.95
N VAL A 159 13.38 -6.34 -3.78
CA VAL A 159 12.96 -5.35 -2.78
C VAL A 159 14.14 -4.74 -2.03
N GLU A 160 15.21 -5.50 -1.79
CA GLU A 160 16.50 -4.99 -1.30
C GLU A 160 17.67 -5.84 -1.85
N ASN A 161 18.30 -5.38 -2.93
CA ASN A 161 19.67 -5.78 -3.31
C ASN A 161 20.58 -4.56 -3.16
#